data_AF-A0A7W8PCP0-F1
#
_entry.id   AF-A0A7W8PCP0-F1
#
_cell.length_a   1.000
_cell.length_b   1.000
_cell.length_c   1.000
_cell.angle_alpha   90.00
_cell.angle_beta   90.00
_cell.angle_gamma   90.00
#
_symmetry.space_group_name_H-M   'P 1'
#
loop_
_entity.id
_entity.type
_entity.pdbx_description
1 polymer ?
#
loop_
_entity_poly.entity_id
_entity_poly.type
_entity_poly.pdbx_seq_one_letter_code
_entity_poly.pdbx_strand_id
1 'polypeptide(L)'
;MCAATTYDTGLAQVPDGNFQTYATQLAQRTSQIDPLMDCSEHDAVLDSIANTAIDAVRRHVAFARSVVAPTIQNLYERVRNSVENLSVSSLLGLEVEVWREPKPVFNTALQSELRKLEDIALDDPPLSMRMPDLTIAELMELIKTGNGGLDADIAEWVATIGDEFFMQVWRDFFQQHMPEDGERNRTFTERVTDRFTGMPVALAVYLLARKLLDEKPPEGVEMPLANYRAQLAGFRNQAGGALTRALERIERALKNGLLVREIAGSKTVVYEPVYRDYLEKGGSNEMLFANALSRPFMMSTTDLLEHKNALASRWATHSALISTAESNQRYNKVIELLELHFRSQLNEATEGEDTTAQNRDTVLKLFRDCLKHVTESDLNDLYAVCLKLVCRARFYTTDAERILTGMELARARNPSLSPREAATASIVDYIAWWVATQMRLASC
;
A
#
# COMPACT_ATOMS: atom_id res chain seq x y z
N MET A 1 -3.82 -29.10 51.92
CA MET A 1 -3.88 -28.86 53.37
C MET A 1 -3.10 -27.59 53.63
N CYS A 2 -3.80 -26.45 53.62
CA CYS A 2 -3.22 -25.14 53.88
C CYS A 2 -3.06 -24.97 55.39
N ALA A 3 -1.83 -24.84 55.87
CA ALA A 3 -1.60 -24.29 57.20
C ALA A 3 -1.89 -22.79 57.12
N ALA A 4 -2.92 -22.37 57.85
CA ALA A 4 -3.25 -20.97 58.02
C ALA A 4 -2.08 -20.27 58.74
N THR A 5 -1.32 -19.45 58.01
CA THR A 5 -0.52 -18.39 58.62
C THR A 5 -1.49 -17.37 59.18
N THR A 6 -1.78 -17.48 60.47
CA THR A 6 -2.32 -16.39 61.28
C THR A 6 -1.41 -15.19 61.10
N TYR A 7 -1.89 -14.18 60.35
CA TYR A 7 -1.35 -12.83 60.43
C TYR A 7 -1.67 -12.31 61.83
N ASP A 8 -0.73 -12.49 62.74
CA ASP A 8 -0.73 -11.74 63.99
C ASP A 8 -0.35 -10.31 63.62
N THR A 9 -1.34 -9.47 63.33
CA THR A 9 -1.19 -8.00 63.27
C THR A 9 -1.02 -7.44 64.68
N GLY A 10 -0.20 -8.10 65.50
CA GLY A 10 0.44 -7.46 66.63
C GLY A 10 1.31 -6.36 66.04
N LEU A 11 0.80 -5.13 65.99
CA LEU A 11 1.64 -3.96 66.18
C LEU A 11 2.44 -4.27 67.43
N ALA A 12 3.67 -4.76 67.23
CA ALA A 12 4.54 -5.19 68.30
C ALA A 12 4.69 -3.99 69.23
N GLN A 13 4.05 -4.07 70.39
CA GLN A 13 4.11 -3.02 71.38
C GLN A 13 5.58 -2.88 71.75
N VAL A 14 6.17 -1.72 71.44
CA VAL A 14 7.54 -1.40 71.80
C VAL A 14 7.64 -1.58 73.32
N PRO A 15 8.36 -2.60 73.83
CA PRO A 15 8.50 -2.75 75.27
C PRO A 15 9.25 -1.51 75.76
N ASP A 16 8.60 -0.74 76.61
CA ASP A 16 9.15 0.42 77.31
C ASP A 16 9.54 1.65 76.47
N GLY A 17 8.98 1.81 75.26
CA GLY A 17 9.20 3.02 74.44
C GLY A 17 10.64 3.23 73.96
N ASN A 18 11.53 2.26 74.17
CA ASN A 18 12.92 2.32 73.73
C ASN A 18 13.07 1.65 72.35
N PHE A 19 12.87 2.46 71.31
CA PHE A 19 13.01 2.04 69.90
C PHE A 19 14.36 1.37 69.60
N GLN A 20 15.43 1.78 70.28
CA GLN A 20 16.77 1.25 70.06
C GLN A 20 16.90 -0.20 70.56
N THR A 21 16.30 -0.51 71.71
CA THR A 21 16.24 -1.89 72.24
C THR A 21 15.38 -2.79 71.36
N TYR A 22 14.23 -2.28 70.91
CA TYR A 22 13.34 -3.01 70.01
C TYR A 22 14.00 -3.29 68.66
N ALA A 23 14.66 -2.30 68.04
CA ALA A 23 15.42 -2.48 66.80
C ALA A 23 16.57 -3.49 66.95
N THR A 24 17.26 -3.48 68.10
CA THR A 24 18.34 -4.44 68.38
C THR A 24 17.80 -5.86 68.57
N GLN A 25 16.65 -6.03 69.22
CA GLN A 25 16.00 -7.33 69.38
C GLN A 25 15.44 -7.88 68.06
N LEU A 26 14.90 -7.01 67.22
CA LEU A 26 14.49 -7.36 65.85
C LEU A 26 15.68 -7.81 65.02
N ALA A 27 16.78 -7.04 65.02
CA ALA A 27 18.01 -7.40 64.32
C ALA A 27 18.59 -8.73 64.82
N GLN A 28 18.53 -9.00 66.13
CA GLN A 28 18.96 -10.30 66.68
C GLN A 28 18.05 -11.44 66.23
N ARG A 29 16.73 -11.26 66.21
CA ARG A 29 15.79 -12.29 65.75
C ARG A 29 15.88 -12.54 64.25
N THR A 30 16.06 -11.51 63.44
CA THR A 30 16.23 -11.67 61.98
C THR A 30 17.57 -12.31 61.61
N SER A 31 18.56 -12.27 62.49
CA SER A 31 19.90 -12.85 62.26
C SER A 31 20.10 -14.21 62.94
N GLN A 32 19.08 -14.75 63.62
CA GLN A 32 19.15 -16.07 64.23
C GLN A 32 19.11 -17.15 63.15
N ILE A 33 20.13 -18.00 63.12
CA ILE A 33 20.23 -19.13 62.20
C ILE A 33 19.25 -20.21 62.68
N ASP A 34 18.34 -20.62 61.79
CA ASP A 34 17.45 -21.75 62.06
C ASP A 34 18.28 -23.07 61.98
N PRO A 35 18.30 -23.89 63.06
CA PRO A 35 19.04 -25.15 63.09
C PRO A 35 18.65 -26.16 62.00
N LEU A 36 17.48 -26.01 61.38
CA LEU A 36 16.96 -26.88 60.32
C LEU A 36 17.32 -26.39 58.91
N MET A 37 17.49 -25.08 58.72
CA MET A 37 17.69 -24.44 57.41
C MET A 37 19.13 -23.95 57.18
N ASP A 38 19.99 -23.98 58.20
CA ASP A 38 21.39 -23.50 58.19
C ASP A 38 21.55 -22.04 57.71
N CYS A 39 20.47 -21.27 57.72
CA CYS A 39 20.40 -19.84 57.40
C CYS A 39 19.33 -19.16 58.27
N SER A 40 19.32 -17.82 58.31
CA SER A 40 18.23 -17.10 59.00
C SER A 40 16.96 -17.12 58.15
N GLU A 41 15.78 -17.19 58.78
CA GLU A 41 14.49 -17.12 58.06
C GLU A 41 14.38 -15.86 57.20
N HIS A 42 14.98 -14.76 57.66
CA HIS A 42 15.06 -13.51 56.92
C HIS A 42 15.87 -13.63 55.63
N ASP A 43 17.06 -14.27 55.69
CA ASP A 43 17.88 -14.49 54.50
C ASP A 43 17.19 -15.43 53.50
N ALA A 44 16.54 -16.48 53.99
CA ALA A 44 15.77 -17.40 53.14
C ALA A 44 14.60 -16.70 52.41
N VAL A 45 13.90 -15.78 53.11
CA VAL A 45 12.83 -14.97 52.50
C VAL A 45 13.40 -13.95 51.51
N LEU A 46 14.52 -13.30 51.83
CA LEU A 46 15.20 -12.40 50.91
C LEU A 46 15.68 -13.12 49.64
N ASP A 47 16.25 -14.31 49.77
CA ASP A 47 16.68 -15.13 48.64
C ASP A 47 15.48 -15.57 47.79
N SER A 48 14.36 -15.94 48.42
CA SER A 48 13.12 -16.27 47.72
C SER A 48 12.56 -15.08 46.92
N ILE A 49 12.55 -13.88 47.51
CA ILE A 49 12.15 -12.63 46.85
C ILE A 49 13.11 -12.31 45.69
N ALA A 50 14.42 -12.43 45.92
CA ALA A 50 15.44 -12.19 44.91
C ALA A 50 15.30 -13.14 43.72
N ASN A 51 15.10 -14.43 43.98
CA ASN A 51 14.88 -15.44 42.93
C ASN A 51 13.60 -15.15 42.12
N THR A 52 12.51 -14.81 42.80
CA THR A 52 11.24 -14.44 42.15
C THR A 52 11.39 -13.20 41.27
N ALA A 53 12.11 -12.18 41.76
CA ALA A 53 12.40 -10.96 41.00
C ALA A 53 13.29 -11.24 39.78
N ILE A 54 14.32 -12.06 39.94
CA ILE A 54 15.23 -12.47 38.85
C ILE A 54 14.44 -13.18 37.75
N ASP A 55 13.56 -14.12 38.10
CA ASP A 55 12.79 -14.89 37.12
C ASP A 55 11.71 -14.05 36.43
N ALA A 56 11.11 -13.08 37.12
CA ALA A 56 10.20 -12.12 36.51
C ALA A 56 10.93 -11.22 35.50
N VAL A 57 12.04 -10.61 35.91
CA VAL A 57 12.84 -9.71 35.05
C VAL A 57 13.43 -10.46 33.86
N ARG A 58 13.97 -11.67 34.06
CA ARG A 58 14.48 -12.51 32.96
C ARG A 58 13.43 -12.76 31.90
N ARG A 59 12.18 -13.04 32.30
CA ARG A 59 11.07 -13.23 31.37
C ARG A 59 10.73 -11.95 30.61
N HIS A 60 10.67 -10.81 31.29
CA HIS A 60 10.40 -9.52 30.63
C HIS A 60 11.49 -9.14 29.61
N VAL A 61 12.77 -9.32 29.98
CA VAL A 61 13.91 -9.05 29.10
C VAL A 61 13.94 -10.02 27.93
N ALA A 62 13.68 -11.31 28.16
CA ALA A 62 13.60 -12.31 27.10
C ALA A 62 12.51 -11.94 26.09
N PHE A 63 11.30 -11.63 26.57
CA PHE A 63 10.16 -11.22 25.74
C PHE A 63 10.47 -9.96 24.92
N ALA A 64 11.03 -8.92 25.55
CA ALA A 64 11.42 -7.69 24.86
C ALA A 64 12.43 -7.96 23.72
N ARG A 65 13.39 -8.87 23.92
CA ARG A 65 14.43 -9.19 22.93
C ARG A 65 13.98 -10.15 21.83
N SER A 66 13.19 -11.16 22.16
CA SER A 66 12.84 -12.23 21.21
C SER A 66 11.54 -11.97 20.45
N VAL A 67 10.64 -11.15 21.00
CA VAL A 67 9.32 -10.87 20.40
C VAL A 67 9.21 -9.41 19.98
N VAL A 68 9.45 -8.48 20.91
CA VAL A 68 9.18 -7.06 20.67
C VAL A 68 10.20 -6.42 19.72
N ALA A 69 11.50 -6.62 19.96
CA ALA A 69 12.54 -6.03 19.11
C ALA A 69 12.48 -6.48 17.64
N PRO A 70 12.29 -7.77 17.30
CA PRO A 70 12.09 -8.19 15.91
C PRO A 70 10.83 -7.60 15.27
N THR A 71 9.75 -7.44 16.05
CA THR A 71 8.50 -6.81 15.57
C THR A 71 8.72 -5.35 15.20
N ILE A 72 9.46 -4.60 16.04
CA ILE A 72 9.85 -3.21 15.77
C ILE A 72 10.72 -3.14 14.51
N GLN A 73 11.75 -3.98 14.42
CA GLN A 73 12.68 -4.01 13.28
C GLN A 73 11.93 -4.27 11.97
N ASN A 74 11.00 -5.22 11.98
CA ASN A 74 10.22 -5.53 10.79
C ASN A 74 9.33 -4.36 10.33
N LEU A 75 8.69 -3.64 11.25
CA LEU A 75 7.91 -2.44 10.90
C LEU A 75 8.82 -1.34 10.34
N TYR A 76 9.95 -1.08 11.00
CA TYR A 76 10.94 -0.09 10.58
C TYR A 76 11.44 -0.36 9.16
N GLU A 77 11.83 -1.61 8.85
CA GLU A 77 12.33 -1.98 7.52
C GLU A 77 11.27 -1.81 6.42
N ARG A 78 10.02 -2.24 6.68
CA ARG A 78 8.91 -2.05 5.72
C ARG A 78 8.66 -0.59 5.41
N VAL A 79 8.57 0.24 6.46
CA VAL A 79 8.31 1.67 6.31
C VAL A 79 9.48 2.37 5.64
N ARG A 80 10.71 2.08 6.06
CA ARG A 80 11.93 2.63 5.46
C ARG A 80 12.00 2.32 3.95
N ASN A 81 11.79 1.06 3.57
CA ASN A 81 11.80 0.66 2.16
C ASN A 81 10.72 1.38 1.36
N SER A 82 9.52 1.57 1.91
CA SER A 82 8.48 2.35 1.23
C SER A 82 8.81 3.83 1.12
N VAL A 83 9.43 4.42 2.15
CA VAL A 83 9.84 5.84 2.15
C VAL A 83 10.98 6.10 1.17
N GLU A 84 11.97 5.21 1.06
CA GLU A 84 13.05 5.30 0.08
C GLU A 84 12.55 5.24 -1.37
N ASN A 85 11.40 4.59 -1.60
CA ASN A 85 10.75 4.52 -2.90
C ASN A 85 9.74 5.66 -3.19
N LEU A 86 9.56 6.62 -2.27
CA LEU A 86 8.72 7.79 -2.53
C LEU A 86 9.46 8.74 -3.48
N SER A 87 8.95 8.88 -4.71
CA SER A 87 9.44 9.91 -5.62
C SER A 87 8.82 11.28 -5.29
N VAL A 88 9.58 12.36 -5.51
CA VAL A 88 9.10 13.75 -5.39
C VAL A 88 7.85 13.98 -6.24
N SER A 89 7.76 13.32 -7.39
CA SER A 89 6.60 13.40 -8.28
C SER A 89 5.33 12.76 -7.70
N SER A 90 5.47 11.64 -6.97
CA SER A 90 4.35 10.97 -6.31
C SER A 90 3.76 11.81 -5.18
N LEU A 91 4.62 12.52 -4.44
CA LEU A 91 4.18 13.45 -3.38
C LEU A 91 3.38 14.62 -3.98
N LEU A 92 3.84 15.17 -5.11
CA LEU A 92 3.19 16.26 -5.83
C LEU A 92 1.93 15.84 -6.62
N GLY A 93 1.57 14.55 -6.61
CA GLY A 93 0.43 14.02 -7.36
C GLY A 93 0.63 14.06 -8.89
N LEU A 94 1.88 14.21 -9.35
CA LEU A 94 2.25 14.24 -10.76
C LEU A 94 2.63 12.84 -11.24
N GLU A 95 1.94 12.38 -12.28
CA GLU A 95 2.07 11.01 -12.79
C GLU A 95 2.39 11.01 -14.28
N VAL A 96 3.31 10.14 -14.68
CA VAL A 96 3.51 9.79 -16.10
C VAL A 96 2.83 8.45 -16.34
N GLU A 97 1.79 8.44 -17.15
CA GLU A 97 1.14 7.22 -17.61
C GLU A 97 1.70 6.84 -18.97
N VAL A 98 2.28 5.64 -19.03
CA VAL A 98 2.71 5.05 -20.28
C VAL A 98 1.50 4.42 -20.93
N TRP A 99 0.98 5.06 -21.97
CA TRP A 99 -0.15 4.53 -22.72
C TRP A 99 0.32 3.42 -23.66
N ARG A 100 -0.39 2.29 -23.58
CA ARG A 100 -0.18 1.11 -24.42
C ARG A 100 -1.41 0.88 -25.29
N GLU A 101 -1.18 0.67 -26.58
CA GLU A 101 -2.22 0.21 -27.49
C GLU A 101 -2.62 -1.25 -27.16
N PRO A 102 -3.87 -1.66 -27.47
CA PRO A 102 -4.24 -3.06 -27.38
C PRO A 102 -3.36 -3.91 -28.30
N LYS A 103 -2.62 -4.86 -27.69
CA LYS A 103 -1.67 -5.74 -28.38
C LYS A 103 -2.23 -6.42 -29.66
N PRO A 104 -3.49 -6.89 -29.70
CA PRO A 104 -4.05 -7.51 -30.90
C PRO A 104 -3.98 -6.65 -32.16
N VAL A 105 -3.96 -5.32 -32.01
CA VAL A 105 -3.97 -4.39 -33.14
C VAL A 105 -2.65 -4.41 -33.93
N PHE A 106 -1.57 -4.87 -33.33
CA PHE A 106 -0.29 -5.05 -34.02
C PHE A 106 -0.16 -6.40 -34.74
N ASN A 107 -1.13 -7.29 -34.57
CA ASN A 107 -1.11 -8.59 -35.21
C ASN A 107 -1.33 -8.45 -36.73
N THR A 108 -0.43 -9.03 -37.52
CA THR A 108 -0.46 -8.90 -38.99
C THR A 108 -1.73 -9.45 -39.63
N ALA A 109 -2.32 -10.49 -39.03
CA ALA A 109 -3.59 -11.04 -39.51
C ALA A 109 -4.73 -10.03 -39.35
N LEU A 110 -4.86 -9.41 -38.18
CA LEU A 110 -5.88 -8.39 -37.93
C LEU A 110 -5.67 -7.15 -38.79
N GLN A 111 -4.43 -6.68 -38.92
CA GLN A 111 -4.12 -5.54 -39.78
C GLN A 111 -4.49 -5.78 -41.25
N SER A 112 -4.26 -6.99 -41.76
CA SER A 112 -4.63 -7.34 -43.14
C SER A 112 -6.14 -7.29 -43.39
N GLU A 113 -6.95 -7.55 -42.36
CA GLU A 113 -8.40 -7.46 -42.41
C GLU A 113 -8.89 -6.02 -42.27
N LEU A 114 -8.29 -5.25 -41.35
CA LEU A 114 -8.62 -3.84 -41.14
C LEU A 114 -8.30 -2.96 -42.35
N ARG A 115 -7.24 -3.28 -43.11
CA ARG A 115 -6.90 -2.61 -44.38
C ARG A 115 -8.02 -2.67 -45.41
N LYS A 116 -8.88 -3.70 -45.36
CA LYS A 116 -10.03 -3.80 -46.27
C LYS A 116 -11.14 -2.79 -45.94
N LEU A 117 -11.04 -2.11 -44.79
CA LEU A 117 -12.04 -1.20 -44.24
C LEU A 117 -11.53 0.25 -44.16
N GLU A 118 -10.39 0.56 -44.77
CA GLU A 118 -9.73 1.88 -44.75
C GLU A 118 -10.61 2.98 -45.37
N ASP A 119 -11.22 2.70 -46.52
CA ASP A 119 -12.02 3.67 -47.29
C ASP A 119 -13.48 3.80 -46.82
N ILE A 120 -13.85 3.17 -45.71
CA ILE A 120 -15.23 3.23 -45.22
C ILE A 120 -15.50 4.61 -44.61
N ALA A 121 -16.49 5.32 -45.16
CA ALA A 121 -16.97 6.58 -44.60
C ALA A 121 -17.58 6.35 -43.21
N LEU A 122 -17.35 7.31 -42.30
CA LEU A 122 -18.00 7.33 -40.99
C LEU A 122 -19.51 7.34 -41.17
N ASP A 123 -20.16 6.39 -40.52
CA ASP A 123 -21.60 6.31 -40.41
C ASP A 123 -21.98 5.94 -38.98
N ASP A 124 -23.19 6.29 -38.57
CA ASP A 124 -23.74 6.06 -37.24
C ASP A 124 -24.81 4.97 -37.31
N PRO A 125 -24.42 3.68 -37.28
CA PRO A 125 -25.39 2.60 -37.29
C PRO A 125 -26.24 2.68 -36.01
N PRO A 126 -27.57 2.48 -36.10
CA PRO A 126 -28.45 2.62 -34.96
C PRO A 126 -28.10 1.60 -33.87
N LEU A 127 -28.14 2.00 -32.59
CA LEU A 127 -27.94 1.12 -31.43
C LEU A 127 -29.28 0.50 -31.00
N SER A 128 -29.85 -0.34 -31.86
CA SER A 128 -31.22 -0.89 -31.67
C SER A 128 -31.27 -2.41 -31.47
N MET A 129 -30.11 -3.08 -31.32
CA MET A 129 -30.08 -4.51 -31.06
C MET A 129 -30.50 -4.83 -29.63
N ARG A 130 -31.22 -5.94 -29.48
CA ARG A 130 -31.64 -6.53 -28.20
C ARG A 130 -31.16 -7.96 -28.13
N MET A 131 -29.87 -8.10 -27.86
CA MET A 131 -29.23 -9.40 -27.69
C MET A 131 -29.43 -9.93 -26.27
N PRO A 132 -29.48 -11.26 -26.07
CA PRO A 132 -29.60 -11.85 -24.75
C PRO A 132 -28.39 -11.53 -23.85
N ASP A 133 -28.58 -11.68 -22.54
CA ASP A 133 -27.48 -11.63 -21.58
C ASP A 133 -26.53 -12.79 -21.82
N LEU A 134 -25.24 -12.46 -21.98
CA LEU A 134 -24.17 -13.43 -22.10
C LEU A 134 -23.29 -13.39 -20.85
N THR A 135 -22.85 -14.57 -20.43
CA THR A 135 -21.81 -14.70 -19.41
C THR A 135 -20.47 -14.20 -19.96
N ILE A 136 -19.56 -13.84 -19.06
CA ILE A 136 -18.19 -13.45 -19.44
C ILE A 136 -17.52 -14.55 -20.27
N ALA A 137 -17.70 -15.83 -19.89
CA ALA A 137 -17.13 -16.96 -20.62
C ALA A 137 -17.63 -17.01 -22.08
N GLU A 138 -18.92 -16.77 -22.31
CA GLU A 138 -19.50 -16.72 -23.66
C GLU A 138 -18.98 -15.52 -24.46
N LEU A 139 -18.86 -14.34 -23.84
CA LEU A 139 -18.26 -13.16 -24.48
C LEU A 139 -16.79 -13.41 -24.85
N MET A 140 -16.04 -14.11 -24.00
CA MET A 140 -14.64 -14.45 -24.26
C MET A 140 -14.48 -15.46 -25.40
N GLU A 141 -15.44 -16.37 -25.61
CA GLU A 141 -15.46 -17.22 -26.80
C GLU A 141 -15.80 -16.43 -28.07
N LEU A 142 -16.69 -15.43 -27.98
CA LEU A 142 -17.10 -14.62 -29.13
C LEU A 142 -15.99 -13.71 -29.67
N ILE A 143 -15.05 -13.28 -28.82
CA ILE A 143 -13.93 -12.44 -29.28
C ILE A 143 -12.79 -13.24 -29.93
N LYS A 144 -12.79 -14.58 -29.84
CA LYS A 144 -11.76 -15.41 -30.46
C LYS A 144 -11.90 -15.48 -31.97
N THR A 145 -10.76 -15.48 -32.63
CA THR A 145 -10.63 -15.46 -34.09
C THR A 145 -10.31 -16.83 -34.68
N GLY A 146 -9.84 -17.78 -33.86
CA GLY A 146 -9.39 -19.09 -34.31
C GLY A 146 -7.95 -19.10 -34.85
N ASN A 147 -7.28 -17.94 -34.87
CA ASN A 147 -5.86 -17.83 -35.15
C ASN A 147 -5.11 -17.82 -33.81
N GLY A 148 -4.37 -18.90 -33.51
CA GLY A 148 -3.70 -19.08 -32.22
C GLY A 148 -2.76 -17.94 -31.82
N GLY A 149 -2.14 -17.25 -32.78
CA GLY A 149 -1.29 -16.08 -32.48
C GLY A 149 -2.12 -14.86 -32.05
N LEU A 150 -3.19 -14.55 -32.80
CA LEU A 150 -4.09 -13.44 -32.49
C LEU A 150 -4.89 -13.70 -31.21
N ASP A 151 -5.32 -14.94 -30.99
CA ASP A 151 -6.06 -15.32 -29.79
C ASP A 151 -5.19 -15.24 -28.53
N ALA A 152 -3.88 -15.49 -28.63
CA ALA A 152 -2.94 -15.27 -27.52
C ALA A 152 -2.80 -13.77 -27.19
N ASP A 153 -2.70 -12.92 -28.21
CA ASP A 153 -2.65 -11.46 -28.01
C ASP A 153 -3.96 -10.92 -27.40
N ILE A 154 -5.11 -11.49 -27.80
CA ILE A 154 -6.42 -11.15 -27.26
C ILE A 154 -6.50 -11.56 -25.78
N ALA A 155 -6.03 -12.76 -25.42
CA ALA A 155 -6.04 -13.22 -24.04
C ALA A 155 -5.21 -12.33 -23.11
N GLU A 156 -4.02 -11.87 -23.55
CA GLU A 156 -3.20 -10.93 -22.79
C GLU A 156 -3.88 -9.56 -22.63
N TRP A 157 -4.53 -9.08 -23.70
CA TRP A 157 -5.28 -7.83 -23.66
C TRP A 157 -6.48 -7.91 -22.71
N VAL A 158 -7.25 -9.01 -22.75
CA VAL A 158 -8.37 -9.28 -21.83
C VAL A 158 -7.90 -9.24 -20.39
N ALA A 159 -6.79 -9.93 -20.08
CA ALA A 159 -6.22 -9.95 -18.73
C ALA A 159 -5.79 -8.56 -18.23
N THR A 160 -5.44 -7.65 -19.14
CA THR A 160 -5.01 -6.29 -18.80
C THR A 160 -6.19 -5.34 -18.59
N ILE A 161 -7.25 -5.44 -19.40
CA ILE A 161 -8.39 -4.52 -19.39
C ILE A 161 -9.50 -4.92 -18.40
N GLY A 162 -9.61 -6.22 -18.11
CA GLY A 162 -10.59 -6.78 -17.16
C GLY A 162 -11.95 -7.07 -17.78
N ASP A 163 -12.69 -7.97 -17.12
CA ASP A 163 -13.95 -8.55 -17.63
C ASP A 163 -15.10 -7.52 -17.69
N GLU A 164 -15.12 -6.57 -16.76
CA GLU A 164 -16.17 -5.54 -16.65
C GLU A 164 -16.28 -4.69 -17.91
N PHE A 165 -15.13 -4.40 -18.55
CA PHE A 165 -15.06 -3.67 -19.80
C PHE A 165 -15.87 -4.34 -20.91
N PHE A 166 -15.72 -5.64 -21.11
CA PHE A 166 -16.43 -6.36 -22.18
C PHE A 166 -17.92 -6.47 -21.92
N MET A 167 -18.33 -6.66 -20.66
CA MET A 167 -19.75 -6.62 -20.28
C MET A 167 -20.37 -5.25 -20.53
N GLN A 168 -19.63 -4.16 -20.29
CA GLN A 168 -20.09 -2.81 -20.60
C GLN A 168 -20.24 -2.60 -22.11
N VAL A 169 -19.24 -3.00 -22.92
CA VAL A 169 -19.33 -2.93 -24.39
C VAL A 169 -20.52 -3.74 -24.92
N TRP A 170 -20.76 -4.93 -24.36
CA TRP A 170 -21.92 -5.76 -24.73
C TRP A 170 -23.24 -5.02 -24.46
N ARG A 171 -23.43 -4.50 -23.25
CA ARG A 171 -24.62 -3.74 -22.86
C ARG A 171 -24.84 -2.52 -23.75
N ASP A 172 -23.78 -1.78 -24.01
CA ASP A 172 -23.82 -0.49 -24.70
C ASP A 172 -24.16 -0.61 -26.19
N PHE A 173 -23.64 -1.64 -26.87
CA PHE A 173 -23.81 -1.77 -28.32
C PHE A 173 -24.85 -2.82 -28.72
N PHE A 174 -24.98 -3.90 -27.94
CA PHE A 174 -25.73 -5.09 -28.35
C PHE A 174 -27.04 -5.31 -27.58
N GLN A 175 -27.25 -4.68 -26.42
CA GLN A 175 -28.43 -4.93 -25.57
C GLN A 175 -29.39 -3.74 -25.40
N GLN A 176 -29.12 -2.62 -26.08
CA GLN A 176 -29.91 -1.39 -25.95
C GLN A 176 -30.03 -0.94 -24.49
N HIS A 177 -28.90 -0.58 -23.87
CA HIS A 177 -28.92 0.07 -22.55
C HIS A 177 -29.45 1.50 -22.68
N MET A 178 -30.60 1.77 -22.06
CA MET A 178 -31.06 3.15 -21.85
C MET A 178 -30.23 3.75 -20.71
N PRO A 179 -29.62 4.93 -20.89
CA PRO A 179 -28.89 5.60 -19.82
C PRO A 179 -29.78 5.82 -18.59
N GLU A 180 -29.18 5.78 -17.40
CA GLU A 180 -29.84 6.21 -16.17
C GLU A 180 -30.23 7.69 -16.26
N ASP A 181 -31.26 8.10 -15.50
CA ASP A 181 -31.84 9.44 -15.55
C ASP A 181 -30.76 10.54 -15.48
N GLY A 182 -30.59 11.27 -16.60
CA GLY A 182 -29.67 12.40 -16.72
C GLY A 182 -28.45 12.18 -17.63
N GLU A 183 -28.17 10.95 -18.08
CA GLU A 183 -27.06 10.69 -18.99
C GLU A 183 -27.43 10.87 -20.47
N ARG A 184 -26.53 11.50 -21.25
CA ARG A 184 -26.71 11.71 -22.69
C ARG A 184 -26.48 10.39 -23.44
N ASN A 185 -27.45 9.99 -24.26
CA ASN A 185 -27.28 8.94 -25.26
C ASN A 185 -26.14 9.28 -26.23
N ARG A 186 -25.02 8.56 -26.13
CA ARG A 186 -23.89 8.67 -27.07
C ARG A 186 -24.15 7.87 -28.34
N THR A 187 -23.79 8.42 -29.50
CA THR A 187 -23.90 7.69 -30.78
C THR A 187 -22.84 6.59 -30.91
N PHE A 188 -22.99 5.71 -31.91
CA PHE A 188 -22.00 4.67 -32.21
C PHE A 188 -20.62 5.30 -32.44
N THR A 189 -20.54 6.31 -33.31
CA THR A 189 -19.31 7.04 -33.64
C THR A 189 -18.72 7.70 -32.41
N GLU A 190 -19.52 8.38 -31.58
CA GLU A 190 -19.02 9.03 -30.35
C GLU A 190 -18.34 8.03 -29.40
N ARG A 191 -18.84 6.79 -29.33
CA ARG A 191 -18.25 5.73 -28.49
C ARG A 191 -16.98 5.13 -29.08
N VAL A 192 -16.94 4.81 -30.38
CA VAL A 192 -15.76 4.17 -31.00
C VAL A 192 -14.64 5.16 -31.35
N THR A 193 -14.95 6.46 -31.41
CA THR A 193 -13.95 7.53 -31.65
C THR A 193 -13.54 8.28 -30.38
N ASP A 194 -14.05 7.85 -29.22
CA ASP A 194 -13.68 8.43 -27.93
C ASP A 194 -12.15 8.47 -27.76
N ARG A 195 -11.66 9.60 -27.25
CA ARG A 195 -10.22 9.84 -27.15
C ARG A 195 -9.53 8.82 -26.26
N PHE A 196 -10.17 8.38 -25.18
CA PHE A 196 -9.57 7.53 -24.15
C PHE A 196 -9.89 6.07 -24.36
N THR A 197 -11.17 5.76 -24.61
CA THR A 197 -11.67 4.38 -24.65
C THR A 197 -12.03 3.90 -26.06
N GLY A 198 -12.02 4.80 -27.06
CA GLY A 198 -12.57 4.51 -28.38
C GLY A 198 -11.86 3.36 -29.10
N MET A 199 -10.54 3.27 -29.03
CA MET A 199 -9.78 2.20 -29.68
C MET A 199 -10.03 0.81 -29.06
N PRO A 200 -9.92 0.61 -27.72
CA PRO A 200 -10.36 -0.62 -27.07
C PRO A 200 -11.81 -0.99 -27.39
N VAL A 201 -12.73 -0.02 -27.36
CA VAL A 201 -14.16 -0.25 -27.66
C VAL A 201 -14.35 -0.68 -29.10
N ALA A 202 -13.72 0.00 -30.06
CA ALA A 202 -13.77 -0.35 -31.47
C ALA A 202 -13.21 -1.76 -31.72
N LEU A 203 -12.13 -2.15 -31.03
CA LEU A 203 -11.59 -3.51 -31.12
C LEU A 203 -12.56 -4.57 -30.61
N ALA A 204 -13.15 -4.35 -29.43
CA ALA A 204 -14.13 -5.27 -28.86
C ALA A 204 -15.36 -5.41 -29.77
N VAL A 205 -15.94 -4.29 -30.23
CA VAL A 205 -17.10 -4.29 -31.13
C VAL A 205 -16.77 -4.98 -32.45
N TYR A 206 -15.59 -4.74 -33.01
CA TYR A 206 -15.15 -5.40 -34.25
C TYR A 206 -15.08 -6.91 -34.11
N LEU A 207 -14.42 -7.41 -33.05
CA LEU A 207 -14.25 -8.84 -32.81
C LEU A 207 -15.60 -9.54 -32.56
N LEU A 208 -16.43 -8.96 -31.69
CA LEU A 208 -17.77 -9.49 -31.38
C LEU A 208 -18.67 -9.50 -32.63
N ALA A 209 -18.77 -8.37 -33.34
CA ALA A 209 -19.63 -8.27 -34.52
C ALA A 209 -19.17 -9.19 -35.66
N ARG A 210 -17.85 -9.39 -35.82
CA ARG A 210 -17.31 -10.35 -36.78
C ARG A 210 -17.78 -11.76 -36.47
N LYS A 211 -17.61 -12.25 -35.25
CA LYS A 211 -17.96 -13.62 -34.88
C LYS A 211 -19.46 -13.87 -34.98
N LEU A 212 -20.27 -12.92 -34.52
CA LEU A 212 -21.74 -12.99 -34.59
C LEU A 212 -22.28 -12.98 -36.03
N LEU A 213 -21.54 -12.43 -36.99
CA LEU A 213 -21.91 -12.51 -38.41
C LEU A 213 -21.67 -13.90 -39.00
N ASP A 214 -20.64 -14.59 -38.52
CA ASP A 214 -20.26 -15.93 -38.99
C ASP A 214 -21.13 -17.02 -38.33
N GLU A 215 -21.64 -16.76 -37.12
CA GLU A 215 -22.49 -17.67 -36.36
C GLU A 215 -24.00 -17.48 -36.62
N LYS A 216 -24.81 -18.43 -36.15
CA LYS A 216 -26.28 -18.28 -36.18
C LYS A 216 -26.69 -17.27 -35.10
N PRO A 217 -27.74 -16.45 -35.33
CA PRO A 217 -28.25 -15.56 -34.30
C PRO A 217 -28.55 -16.34 -33.02
N PRO A 218 -28.14 -15.84 -31.85
CA PRO A 218 -28.49 -16.44 -30.56
C PRO A 218 -30.00 -16.56 -30.38
N GLU A 219 -30.44 -17.52 -29.56
CA GLU A 219 -31.85 -17.65 -29.20
C GLU A 219 -32.31 -16.39 -28.44
N GLY A 220 -33.50 -15.87 -28.77
CA GLY A 220 -34.06 -14.66 -28.15
C GLY A 220 -33.88 -13.36 -28.93
N VAL A 221 -33.23 -13.37 -30.11
CA VAL A 221 -33.11 -12.17 -30.96
C VAL A 221 -34.41 -11.91 -31.74
N GLU A 222 -35.17 -10.91 -31.32
CA GLU A 222 -36.42 -10.46 -31.97
C GLU A 222 -36.18 -9.58 -33.20
N MET A 223 -35.35 -10.05 -34.15
CA MET A 223 -35.02 -9.29 -35.37
C MET A 223 -35.01 -10.17 -36.62
N PRO A 224 -35.53 -9.69 -37.77
CA PRO A 224 -35.36 -10.39 -39.04
C PRO A 224 -33.88 -10.62 -39.37
N LEU A 225 -33.54 -11.82 -39.83
CA LEU A 225 -32.15 -12.22 -40.12
C LEU A 225 -31.41 -11.23 -41.06
N ALA A 226 -32.12 -10.64 -42.02
CA ALA A 226 -31.56 -9.65 -42.93
C ALA A 226 -31.15 -8.35 -42.20
N ASN A 227 -32.00 -7.85 -41.30
CA ASN A 227 -31.72 -6.65 -40.52
C ASN A 227 -30.60 -6.92 -39.50
N TYR A 228 -30.62 -8.10 -38.87
CA TYR A 228 -29.58 -8.54 -37.94
C TYR A 228 -28.19 -8.52 -38.59
N ARG A 229 -28.06 -9.18 -39.76
CA ARG A 229 -26.81 -9.21 -40.50
C ARG A 229 -26.39 -7.83 -41.00
N ALA A 230 -27.33 -7.01 -41.46
CA ALA A 230 -27.03 -5.66 -41.92
C ALA A 230 -26.50 -4.78 -40.78
N GLN A 231 -27.10 -4.85 -39.59
CA GLN A 231 -26.70 -4.05 -38.44
C GLN A 231 -25.34 -4.48 -37.88
N LEU A 232 -25.10 -5.79 -37.73
CA LEU A 232 -23.79 -6.29 -37.33
C LEU A 232 -22.70 -6.00 -38.36
N ALA A 233 -23.01 -6.08 -39.66
CA ALA A 233 -22.09 -5.66 -40.71
C ALA A 233 -21.76 -4.17 -40.60
N GLY A 234 -22.75 -3.33 -40.29
CA GLY A 234 -22.56 -1.91 -39.98
C GLY A 234 -21.61 -1.71 -38.80
N PHE A 235 -21.86 -2.38 -37.67
CA PHE A 235 -21.02 -2.30 -36.47
C PHE A 235 -19.58 -2.74 -36.76
N ARG A 236 -19.40 -3.91 -37.40
CA ARG A 236 -18.08 -4.43 -37.77
C ARG A 236 -17.34 -3.45 -38.68
N ASN A 237 -17.99 -2.95 -39.72
CA ASN A 237 -17.37 -2.08 -40.71
C ASN A 237 -16.98 -0.72 -40.10
N GLN A 238 -17.86 -0.12 -39.30
CA GLN A 238 -17.59 1.18 -38.66
C GLN A 238 -16.57 1.06 -37.54
N ALA A 239 -16.61 0.02 -36.73
CA ALA A 239 -15.58 -0.26 -35.72
C ALA A 239 -14.21 -0.53 -36.37
N GLY A 240 -14.19 -1.32 -37.46
CA GLY A 240 -12.97 -1.57 -38.22
C GLY A 240 -12.40 -0.30 -38.86
N GLY A 241 -13.23 0.53 -39.48
CA GLY A 241 -12.80 1.83 -40.02
C GLY A 241 -12.30 2.80 -38.94
N ALA A 242 -12.93 2.81 -37.76
CA ALA A 242 -12.46 3.59 -36.61
C ALA A 242 -11.08 3.12 -36.12
N LEU A 243 -10.84 1.80 -36.07
CA LEU A 243 -9.54 1.23 -35.73
C LEU A 243 -8.45 1.62 -36.74
N THR A 244 -8.74 1.53 -38.04
CA THR A 244 -7.77 1.90 -39.09
C THR A 244 -7.36 3.37 -38.97
N ARG A 245 -8.33 4.27 -38.79
CA ARG A 245 -8.03 5.70 -38.59
C ARG A 245 -7.28 5.98 -37.29
N ALA A 246 -7.59 5.25 -36.22
CA ALA A 246 -6.87 5.34 -34.96
C ALA A 246 -5.40 4.90 -35.11
N LEU A 247 -5.17 3.79 -35.81
CA LEU A 247 -3.84 3.28 -36.15
C LEU A 247 -3.03 4.28 -36.97
N GLU A 248 -3.58 4.79 -38.06
CA GLU A 248 -2.90 5.80 -38.88
C GLU A 248 -2.54 7.07 -38.10
N ARG A 249 -3.40 7.49 -37.17
CA ARG A 249 -3.13 8.64 -36.31
C ARG A 249 -1.96 8.37 -35.37
N ILE A 250 -1.88 7.17 -34.81
CA ILE A 250 -0.77 6.74 -33.96
C ILE A 250 0.51 6.64 -34.77
N GLU A 251 0.48 5.96 -35.93
CA GLU A 251 1.64 5.85 -36.83
C GLU A 251 2.17 7.22 -37.25
N ARG A 252 1.27 8.16 -37.60
CA ARG A 252 1.64 9.55 -37.89
C ARG A 252 2.27 10.25 -36.69
N ALA A 253 1.72 10.06 -35.48
CA ALA A 253 2.27 10.64 -34.27
C ALA A 253 3.69 10.11 -33.96
N LEU A 254 3.87 8.79 -34.06
CA LEU A 254 5.17 8.13 -33.86
C LEU A 254 6.19 8.55 -34.92
N LYS A 255 5.79 8.59 -36.20
CA LYS A 255 6.65 9.04 -37.31
C LYS A 255 7.09 10.50 -37.15
N ASN A 256 6.24 11.33 -36.58
CA ASN A 256 6.56 12.73 -36.27
C ASN A 256 7.32 12.90 -34.95
N GLY A 257 7.68 11.80 -34.25
CA GLY A 257 8.45 11.83 -33.01
C GLY A 257 7.68 12.40 -31.81
N LEU A 258 6.34 12.37 -31.84
CA LEU A 258 5.51 12.81 -30.72
C LEU A 258 5.63 11.85 -29.55
N LEU A 259 6.10 12.35 -28.41
CA LEU A 259 6.20 11.60 -27.15
C LEU A 259 4.94 11.74 -26.32
N VAL A 260 4.52 13.00 -26.11
CA VAL A 260 3.40 13.34 -25.24
C VAL A 260 2.13 13.26 -26.06
N ARG A 261 1.25 12.35 -25.66
CA ARG A 261 -0.09 12.22 -26.24
C ARG A 261 -1.03 13.27 -25.64
N GLU A 262 -0.95 13.46 -24.33
CA GLU A 262 -1.84 14.35 -23.61
C GLU A 262 -1.25 14.78 -22.26
N ILE A 263 -1.62 16.00 -21.83
CA ILE A 263 -1.38 16.51 -20.48
C ILE A 263 -2.73 16.91 -19.93
N ALA A 264 -3.22 16.17 -18.93
CA ALA A 264 -4.51 16.37 -18.30
C ALA A 264 -4.31 16.62 -16.80
N GLY A 265 -4.29 17.89 -16.39
CA GLY A 265 -4.04 18.27 -15.01
C GLY A 265 -2.65 17.83 -14.56
N SER A 266 -2.59 16.89 -13.61
CA SER A 266 -1.34 16.35 -13.06
C SER A 266 -0.85 15.07 -13.77
N LYS A 267 -1.58 14.58 -14.78
CA LYS A 267 -1.26 13.35 -15.51
C LYS A 267 -0.70 13.67 -16.89
N THR A 268 0.50 13.16 -17.17
CA THR A 268 1.13 13.23 -18.50
C THR A 268 1.09 11.85 -19.13
N VAL A 269 0.40 11.73 -20.27
CA VAL A 269 0.24 10.47 -21.00
C VAL A 269 1.24 10.44 -22.15
N VAL A 270 2.10 9.41 -22.19
CA VAL A 270 3.15 9.25 -23.19
C VAL A 270 2.95 7.99 -24.03
N TYR A 271 3.41 8.01 -25.28
CA TYR A 271 3.44 6.84 -26.14
C TYR A 271 4.58 5.90 -25.73
N GLU A 272 4.27 4.65 -25.39
CA GLU A 272 5.27 3.65 -25.00
C GLU A 272 6.43 3.51 -26.00
N PRO A 273 6.20 3.37 -27.33
CA PRO A 273 7.26 3.02 -28.27
C PRO A 273 8.40 4.04 -28.32
N VAL A 274 8.09 5.33 -28.11
CA VAL A 274 9.07 6.44 -28.15
C VAL A 274 9.55 6.85 -26.77
N TYR A 275 8.87 6.41 -25.70
CA TYR A 275 9.22 6.76 -24.33
C TYR A 275 10.52 6.10 -23.88
N ARG A 276 10.75 4.84 -24.25
CA ARG A 276 12.01 4.16 -23.97
C ARG A 276 13.19 4.88 -24.64
N ASP A 277 13.08 5.16 -25.93
CA ASP A 277 14.09 5.91 -26.70
C ASP A 277 14.35 7.30 -26.11
N TYR A 278 13.31 7.96 -25.61
CA TYR A 278 13.42 9.25 -24.93
C TYR A 278 14.28 9.16 -23.66
N LEU A 279 14.04 8.15 -22.81
CA LEU A 279 14.85 7.94 -21.61
C LEU A 279 16.31 7.60 -21.96
N GLU A 280 16.52 6.74 -22.97
CA GLU A 280 17.87 6.37 -23.44
C GLU A 280 18.65 7.58 -24.01
N LYS A 281 17.96 8.53 -24.65
CA LYS A 281 18.54 9.80 -25.13
C LYS A 281 18.76 10.84 -24.02
N GLY A 282 18.58 10.46 -22.75
CA GLY A 282 18.80 11.30 -21.59
C GLY A 282 17.61 12.18 -21.19
N GLY A 283 16.40 11.80 -21.63
CA GLY A 283 15.14 12.30 -21.10
C GLY A 283 14.87 11.81 -19.68
N SER A 284 13.95 12.48 -18.97
CA SER A 284 13.61 12.13 -17.58
C SER A 284 12.16 12.49 -17.28
N ASN A 285 11.56 11.87 -16.26
CA ASN A 285 10.17 12.14 -15.90
C ASN A 285 10.00 13.56 -15.35
N GLU A 286 11.03 14.07 -14.69
CA GLU A 286 11.13 15.45 -14.21
C GLU A 286 10.98 16.46 -15.34
N MET A 287 11.52 16.17 -16.53
CA MET A 287 11.33 17.01 -17.72
C MET A 287 9.88 16.98 -18.22
N LEU A 288 9.20 15.82 -18.15
CA LEU A 288 7.78 15.71 -18.49
C LEU A 288 6.91 16.48 -17.49
N PHE A 289 7.22 16.41 -16.21
CA PHE A 289 6.55 17.19 -15.17
C PHE A 289 6.76 18.69 -15.36
N ALA A 290 8.00 19.12 -15.62
CA ALA A 290 8.29 20.51 -15.96
C ALA A 290 7.52 20.98 -17.21
N ASN A 291 7.38 20.11 -18.20
CA ASN A 291 6.63 20.40 -19.41
C ASN A 291 5.13 20.55 -19.13
N ALA A 292 4.55 19.72 -18.25
CA ALA A 292 3.16 19.86 -17.82
C ALA A 292 2.87 21.20 -17.12
N LEU A 293 3.89 21.80 -16.51
CA LEU A 293 3.82 23.14 -15.91
C LEU A 293 4.07 24.28 -16.91
N SER A 294 4.48 23.96 -18.14
CA SER A 294 4.88 24.91 -19.17
C SER A 294 3.73 25.18 -20.14
N ARG A 295 3.57 26.43 -20.61
CA ARG A 295 2.67 26.74 -21.73
C ARG A 295 3.42 27.59 -22.77
N PRO A 296 3.39 27.23 -24.06
CA PRO A 296 2.76 26.04 -24.66
C PRO A 296 3.47 24.73 -24.27
N PHE A 297 2.75 23.61 -24.36
CA PHE A 297 3.30 22.27 -24.10
C PHE A 297 4.17 21.79 -25.26
N MET A 298 5.31 21.18 -24.94
CA MET A 298 6.14 20.48 -25.92
C MET A 298 5.64 19.04 -26.07
N MET A 299 5.36 18.62 -27.30
CA MET A 299 4.77 17.29 -27.55
C MET A 299 5.78 16.30 -28.14
N SER A 300 6.85 16.77 -28.78
CA SER A 300 7.84 15.92 -29.44
C SER A 300 9.04 15.58 -28.53
N THR A 301 9.66 14.43 -28.80
CA THR A 301 10.92 14.04 -28.15
C THR A 301 12.03 15.06 -28.41
N THR A 302 12.13 15.58 -29.63
CA THR A 302 13.16 16.54 -30.03
C THR A 302 13.03 17.85 -29.27
N ASP A 303 11.83 18.42 -29.21
CA ASP A 303 11.61 19.71 -28.55
C ASP A 303 11.93 19.62 -27.05
N LEU A 304 11.53 18.52 -26.40
CA LEU A 304 11.79 18.27 -24.99
C LEU A 304 13.29 18.15 -24.68
N LEU A 305 14.04 17.47 -25.56
CA LEU A 305 15.48 17.29 -25.38
C LEU A 305 16.25 18.59 -25.66
N GLU A 306 15.85 19.38 -26.66
CA GLU A 306 16.43 20.69 -26.95
C GLU A 306 16.25 21.67 -25.78
N HIS A 307 15.12 21.60 -25.08
CA HIS A 307 14.81 22.47 -23.94
C HIS A 307 15.14 21.84 -22.58
N LYS A 308 15.95 20.77 -22.54
CA LYS A 308 16.27 20.00 -21.33
C LYS A 308 16.72 20.87 -20.15
N ASN A 309 17.65 21.79 -20.38
CA ASN A 309 18.19 22.65 -19.31
C ASN A 309 17.13 23.61 -18.75
N ALA A 310 16.27 24.14 -19.62
CA ALA A 310 15.19 25.04 -19.21
C ALA A 310 14.12 24.28 -18.39
N LEU A 311 13.77 23.06 -18.81
CA LEU A 311 12.84 22.18 -18.10
C LEU A 311 13.41 21.76 -16.73
N ALA A 312 14.68 21.38 -16.67
CA ALA A 312 15.34 21.01 -15.41
C ALA A 312 15.37 22.18 -14.41
N SER A 313 15.70 23.39 -14.87
CA SER A 313 15.70 24.60 -14.03
C SER A 313 14.29 24.94 -13.54
N ARG A 314 13.28 24.80 -14.41
CA ARG A 314 11.87 25.02 -14.05
C ARG A 314 11.39 23.99 -13.03
N TRP A 315 11.74 22.72 -13.20
CA TRP A 315 11.45 21.69 -12.22
C TRP A 315 12.10 22.01 -10.88
N ALA A 316 13.40 22.33 -10.87
CA ALA A 316 14.11 22.66 -9.64
C ALA A 316 13.48 23.86 -8.92
N THR A 317 13.04 24.88 -9.65
CA THR A 317 12.34 26.04 -9.08
C THR A 317 10.99 25.63 -8.49
N HIS A 318 10.23 24.81 -9.20
CA HIS A 318 8.93 24.32 -8.74
C HIS A 318 9.05 23.40 -7.52
N SER A 319 9.97 22.43 -7.55
CA SER A 319 10.28 21.57 -6.39
C SER A 319 10.77 22.39 -5.20
N ALA A 320 11.60 23.42 -5.40
CA ALA A 320 12.01 24.30 -4.31
C ALA A 320 10.84 25.09 -3.71
N LEU A 321 9.94 25.62 -4.54
CA LEU A 321 8.74 26.33 -4.08
C LEU A 321 7.78 25.42 -3.31
N ILE A 322 7.69 24.15 -3.69
CA ILE A 322 6.78 23.19 -3.06
C ILE A 322 7.47 22.42 -1.94
N SER A 323 8.79 22.49 -1.76
CA SER A 323 9.55 21.74 -0.74
C SER A 323 8.97 21.83 0.69
N THR A 324 8.40 22.97 1.08
CA THR A 324 7.69 23.10 2.37
C THR A 324 6.38 22.32 2.43
N ALA A 325 5.60 22.32 1.34
CA ALA A 325 4.40 21.49 1.22
C ALA A 325 4.76 20.01 0.98
N GLU A 326 5.90 19.73 0.34
CA GLU A 326 6.48 18.40 0.17
C GLU A 326 6.88 17.82 1.52
N SER A 327 7.48 18.61 2.44
CA SER A 327 7.80 18.14 3.79
C SER A 327 6.53 17.74 4.54
N ASN A 328 5.47 18.55 4.45
CA ASN A 328 4.16 18.24 5.03
C ASN A 328 3.51 17.01 4.37
N GLN A 329 3.59 16.87 3.05
CA GLN A 329 3.07 15.71 2.32
C GLN A 329 3.86 14.44 2.62
N ARG A 330 5.19 14.54 2.73
CA ARG A 330 6.07 13.45 3.11
C ARG A 330 5.78 13.00 4.52
N TYR A 331 5.60 13.94 5.46
CA TYR A 331 5.14 13.64 6.80
C TYR A 331 3.82 12.86 6.78
N ASN A 332 2.79 13.37 6.09
CA ASN A 332 1.49 12.69 5.98
C ASN A 332 1.63 11.30 5.35
N LYS A 333 2.47 11.17 4.31
CA LYS A 333 2.68 9.88 3.65
C LYS A 333 3.41 8.87 4.53
N VAL A 334 4.39 9.31 5.31
CA VAL A 334 5.07 8.45 6.30
C VAL A 334 4.08 7.98 7.36
N ILE A 335 3.19 8.85 7.83
CA ILE A 335 2.12 8.51 8.78
C ILE A 335 1.16 7.47 8.18
N GLU A 336 0.74 7.63 6.93
CA GLU A 336 -0.07 6.64 6.21
C GLU A 336 0.66 5.29 6.06
N LEU A 337 1.94 5.31 5.70
CA LEU A 337 2.76 4.11 5.53
C LEU A 337 2.98 3.37 6.86
N LEU A 338 3.20 4.11 7.95
CA LEU A 338 3.27 3.55 9.31
C LEU A 338 1.98 2.80 9.65
N GLU A 339 0.82 3.42 9.40
CA GLU A 339 -0.47 2.79 9.65
C GLU A 339 -0.72 1.57 8.74
N LEU A 340 -0.41 1.68 7.45
CA LEU A 340 -0.56 0.60 6.47
C LEU A 340 0.27 -0.63 6.86
N HIS A 341 1.57 -0.44 7.10
CA HIS A 341 2.49 -1.53 7.42
C HIS A 341 2.23 -2.12 8.80
N PHE A 342 1.82 -1.30 9.78
CA PHE A 342 1.41 -1.82 11.08
C PHE A 342 0.15 -2.69 10.99
N ARG A 343 -0.86 -2.27 10.21
CA ARG A 343 -2.06 -3.07 9.95
C ARG A 343 -1.72 -4.38 9.24
N SER A 344 -0.86 -4.35 8.22
CA SER A 344 -0.38 -5.55 7.52
C SER A 344 0.34 -6.50 8.47
N GLN A 345 1.26 -5.98 9.29
CA GLN A 345 1.96 -6.78 10.30
C GLN A 345 1.01 -7.41 11.34
N LEU A 346 -0.05 -6.69 11.75
CA LEU A 346 -1.04 -7.20 12.69
C LEU A 346 -1.94 -8.30 12.07
N ASN A 347 -2.21 -8.21 10.76
CA ASN A 347 -2.98 -9.20 10.03
C ASN A 347 -2.17 -10.47 9.73
N GLU A 348 -0.86 -10.34 9.53
CA GLU A 348 0.07 -11.47 9.32
C GLU A 348 0.38 -12.22 10.61
N ALA A 349 0.28 -11.55 11.77
CA ALA A 349 0.38 -12.17 13.09
C ALA A 349 -0.84 -13.09 13.33
N THR A 350 -0.75 -14.28 12.76
CA THR A 350 -1.70 -15.37 12.92
C THR A 350 -0.93 -16.53 13.53
N GLU A 351 -1.41 -17.01 14.68
CA GLU A 351 -0.87 -18.08 15.53
C GLU A 351 0.10 -17.60 16.63
N GLY A 352 -0.43 -17.51 17.86
CA GLY A 352 0.38 -17.57 19.10
C GLY A 352 0.15 -16.49 20.15
N GLU A 353 -0.46 -15.36 19.82
CA GLU A 353 -0.82 -14.31 20.79
C GLU A 353 -2.34 -14.20 20.88
N ASP A 354 -2.87 -13.67 21.99
CA ASP A 354 -4.29 -13.39 22.25
C ASP A 354 -4.89 -12.40 21.20
N THR A 355 -4.94 -12.79 19.93
CA THR A 355 -5.41 -11.99 18.80
C THR A 355 -6.88 -12.31 18.53
N THR A 356 -7.74 -12.08 19.53
CA THR A 356 -9.17 -11.94 19.24
C THR A 356 -9.38 -10.71 18.36
N ALA A 357 -10.44 -10.69 17.54
CA ALA A 357 -10.77 -9.53 16.72
C ALA A 357 -10.90 -8.24 17.56
N GLN A 358 -11.43 -8.36 18.79
CA GLN A 358 -11.54 -7.27 19.75
C GLN A 358 -10.19 -6.72 20.23
N ASN A 359 -9.18 -7.58 20.42
CA ASN A 359 -7.83 -7.13 20.77
C ASN A 359 -7.15 -6.40 19.60
N ARG A 360 -7.42 -6.80 18.35
CA ARG A 360 -6.88 -6.11 17.17
C ARG A 360 -7.43 -4.69 17.03
N ASP A 361 -8.73 -4.49 17.23
CA ASP A 361 -9.34 -3.16 17.17
C ASP A 361 -8.82 -2.22 18.26
N THR A 362 -8.63 -2.74 19.48
CA THR A 362 -8.01 -1.98 20.59
C THR A 362 -6.58 -1.58 20.25
N VAL A 363 -5.77 -2.52 19.75
CA VAL A 363 -4.37 -2.25 19.36
C VAL A 363 -4.30 -1.21 18.25
N LEU A 364 -5.17 -1.30 17.23
CA LEU A 364 -5.22 -0.29 16.16
C LEU A 364 -5.67 1.08 16.66
N LYS A 365 -6.61 1.14 17.62
CA LYS A 365 -7.03 2.39 18.24
C LYS A 365 -5.88 3.04 19.01
N LEU A 366 -5.19 2.26 19.86
CA LEU A 366 -4.01 2.73 20.60
C LEU A 366 -2.90 3.19 19.66
N PHE A 367 -2.67 2.48 18.56
CA PHE A 367 -1.71 2.86 17.54
C PHE A 367 -2.05 4.23 16.93
N ARG A 368 -3.30 4.42 16.48
CA ARG A 368 -3.75 5.72 15.93
C ARG A 368 -3.66 6.85 16.95
N ASP A 369 -3.97 6.58 18.22
CA ASP A 369 -3.86 7.58 19.27
C ASP A 369 -2.39 7.97 19.52
N CYS A 370 -1.47 7.01 19.51
CA CYS A 370 -0.03 7.30 19.58
C CYS A 370 0.48 8.04 18.33
N LEU A 371 -0.04 7.69 17.14
CA LEU A 371 0.34 8.27 15.86
C LEU A 371 0.02 9.77 15.78
N LYS A 372 -1.08 10.22 16.41
CA LYS A 372 -1.45 11.65 16.51
C LYS A 372 -0.42 12.52 17.21
N HIS A 373 0.45 11.92 18.02
CA HIS A 373 1.48 12.62 18.79
C HIS A 373 2.86 12.58 18.12
N VAL A 374 3.00 11.89 16.99
CA VAL A 374 4.22 11.91 16.19
C VAL A 374 4.33 13.27 15.53
N THR A 375 5.51 13.89 15.62
CA THR A 375 5.82 15.16 14.96
C THR A 375 6.80 14.94 13.83
N GLU A 376 6.95 15.93 12.95
CA GLU A 376 7.94 15.88 11.87
C GLU A 376 9.37 15.66 12.40
N SER A 377 9.71 16.27 13.53
CA SER A 377 11.04 16.09 14.15
C SER A 377 11.30 14.68 14.65
N ASP A 378 10.25 13.94 15.03
CA ASP A 378 10.39 12.55 15.46
C ASP A 378 10.78 11.63 14.30
N LEU A 379 10.38 11.98 13.07
CA LEU A 379 10.68 11.17 11.88
C LEU A 379 12.17 11.17 11.49
N ASN A 380 12.99 12.05 12.08
CA ASN A 380 14.44 11.99 11.96
C ASN A 380 15.02 10.69 12.54
N ASP A 381 14.33 10.09 13.51
CA ASP A 381 14.63 8.77 14.06
C ASP A 381 13.41 7.85 13.92
N LEU A 382 13.19 7.39 12.69
CA LEU A 382 12.08 6.50 12.34
C LEU A 382 12.08 5.22 13.20
N TYR A 383 13.25 4.73 13.62
CA TYR A 383 13.34 3.54 14.46
C TYR A 383 12.78 3.81 15.86
N ALA A 384 13.15 4.92 16.48
CA ALA A 384 12.60 5.33 17.78
C ALA A 384 11.07 5.55 17.73
N VAL A 385 10.56 6.07 16.61
CA VAL A 385 9.10 6.19 16.38
C VAL A 385 8.45 4.82 16.32
N CYS A 386 8.98 3.89 15.53
CA CYS A 386 8.46 2.52 15.44
C CYS A 386 8.49 1.81 16.80
N LEU A 387 9.56 1.98 17.58
CA LEU A 387 9.70 1.42 18.93
C LEU A 387 8.56 1.90 19.84
N LYS A 388 8.35 3.22 19.93
CA LYS A 388 7.30 3.80 20.77
C LYS A 388 5.90 3.36 20.32
N LEU A 389 5.62 3.40 19.01
CA LEU A 389 4.32 3.04 18.46
C LEU A 389 3.99 1.56 18.72
N VAL A 390 4.92 0.64 18.43
CA VAL A 390 4.71 -0.80 18.63
C VAL A 390 4.58 -1.13 20.12
N CYS A 391 5.43 -0.58 20.98
CA CYS A 391 5.37 -0.86 22.41
C CYS A 391 4.08 -0.31 23.04
N ARG A 392 3.66 0.91 22.72
CA ARG A 392 2.48 1.54 23.32
C ARG A 392 1.15 1.07 22.74
N ALA A 393 1.16 0.51 21.54
CA ALA A 393 -0.05 -0.01 20.90
C ALA A 393 -0.20 -1.52 21.08
N ARG A 394 0.80 -2.31 20.66
CA ARG A 394 0.72 -3.77 20.61
C ARG A 394 1.12 -4.42 21.93
N PHE A 395 2.16 -3.90 22.57
CA PHE A 395 2.72 -4.47 23.82
C PHE A 395 2.47 -3.58 25.04
N TYR A 396 1.34 -2.86 25.05
CA TYR A 396 1.01 -1.82 26.03
C TYR A 396 0.92 -2.31 27.48
N THR A 397 0.74 -3.60 27.69
CA THR A 397 0.71 -4.27 29.00
C THR A 397 2.08 -4.71 29.49
N THR A 398 3.14 -4.49 28.71
CA THR A 398 4.50 -4.97 29.00
C THR A 398 5.46 -3.81 29.24
N ASP A 399 6.55 -4.08 29.95
CA ASP A 399 7.63 -3.10 30.18
C ASP A 399 8.64 -3.00 29.02
N ALA A 400 8.30 -3.53 27.83
CA ALA A 400 9.24 -3.61 26.71
C ALA A 400 9.76 -2.24 26.25
N GLU A 401 8.94 -1.18 26.29
CA GLU A 401 9.37 0.18 25.93
C GLU A 401 10.53 0.63 26.83
N ARG A 402 10.43 0.43 28.14
CA ARG A 402 11.43 0.87 29.12
C ARG A 402 12.74 0.10 28.92
N ILE A 403 12.65 -1.20 28.73
CA ILE A 403 13.83 -2.06 28.51
C ILE A 403 14.54 -1.65 27.22
N LEU A 404 13.82 -1.54 26.10
CA LEU A 404 14.44 -1.25 24.80
C LEU A 404 14.93 0.20 24.69
N THR A 405 14.17 1.17 25.22
CA THR A 405 14.62 2.58 25.25
C THR A 405 15.82 2.77 26.17
N GLY A 406 15.87 2.06 27.30
CA GLY A 406 17.02 2.09 28.21
C GLY A 406 18.31 1.59 27.54
N MET A 407 18.21 0.57 26.69
CA MET A 407 19.34 0.08 25.89
C MET A 407 19.85 1.14 24.92
N GLU A 408 18.96 1.83 24.21
CA GLU A 408 19.34 2.91 23.29
C GLU A 408 19.94 4.11 24.04
N LEU A 409 19.37 4.50 25.18
CA LEU A 409 19.91 5.58 26.02
C LEU A 409 21.30 5.25 26.57
N ALA A 410 21.54 4.00 26.97
CA ALA A 410 22.85 3.55 27.44
C ALA A 410 23.92 3.65 26.34
N ARG A 411 23.55 3.29 25.10
CA ARG A 411 24.43 3.43 23.91
C ARG A 411 24.65 4.89 23.53
N ALA A 412 23.62 5.72 23.60
CA ALA A 412 23.72 7.15 23.28
C ALA A 412 24.61 7.89 24.28
N ARG A 413 24.52 7.56 25.58
CA ARG A 413 25.36 8.16 26.63
C ARG A 413 26.80 7.67 26.59
N ASN A 414 27.03 6.43 26.18
CA ASN A 414 28.36 5.83 26.10
C ASN A 414 28.52 5.05 24.78
N PRO A 415 28.88 5.73 23.66
CA PRO A 415 29.00 5.09 22.36
C PRO A 415 30.04 3.97 22.27
N SER A 416 30.98 3.91 23.23
CA SER A 416 31.99 2.87 23.35
C SER A 416 31.49 1.56 23.96
N LEU A 417 30.28 1.53 24.53
CA LEU A 417 29.72 0.30 25.12
C LEU A 417 29.36 -0.70 24.03
N SER A 418 29.71 -1.96 24.26
CA SER A 418 29.19 -3.05 23.47
C SER A 418 27.66 -3.17 23.66
N PRO A 419 26.92 -3.72 22.68
CA PRO A 419 25.47 -3.95 22.82
C PRO A 419 25.11 -4.77 24.07
N ARG A 420 26.01 -5.65 24.52
CA ARG A 420 25.83 -6.47 25.73
C ARG A 420 25.97 -5.66 27.01
N GLU A 421 26.91 -4.72 27.06
CA GLU A 421 27.11 -3.84 28.22
C GLU A 421 25.97 -2.81 28.33
N ALA A 422 25.52 -2.26 27.21
CA ALA A 422 24.34 -1.38 27.17
C ALA A 422 23.07 -2.11 27.61
N ALA A 423 22.88 -3.37 27.18
CA ALA A 423 21.80 -4.23 27.69
C ALA A 423 21.90 -4.43 29.21
N THR A 424 23.10 -4.67 29.71
CA THR A 424 23.32 -4.90 31.15
C THR A 424 22.98 -3.65 31.97
N ALA A 425 23.45 -2.47 31.54
CA ALA A 425 23.12 -1.20 32.19
C ALA A 425 21.61 -0.95 32.23
N SER A 426 20.92 -1.16 31.11
CA SER A 426 19.46 -1.00 31.04
C SER A 426 18.71 -2.00 31.92
N ILE A 427 19.20 -3.23 32.06
CA ILE A 427 18.59 -4.26 32.90
C ILE A 427 18.76 -3.90 34.39
N VAL A 428 19.93 -3.40 34.79
CA VAL A 428 20.17 -2.97 36.18
C VAL A 428 19.20 -1.84 36.56
N ASP A 429 19.08 -0.83 35.70
CA ASP A 429 18.12 0.27 35.90
C ASP A 429 16.67 -0.24 35.97
N TYR A 430 16.33 -1.20 35.11
CA TYR A 430 14.99 -1.82 35.10
C TYR A 430 14.72 -2.63 36.38
N ILE A 431 15.68 -3.41 36.88
CA ILE A 431 15.55 -4.17 38.13
C ILE A 431 15.31 -3.21 39.30
N ALA A 432 16.14 -2.15 39.40
CA ALA A 432 16.01 -1.16 40.46
C ALA A 432 14.62 -0.50 40.45
N TRP A 433 14.12 -0.14 39.27
CA TRP A 433 12.77 0.38 39.10
C TRP A 433 11.69 -0.64 39.47
N TRP A 434 11.79 -1.88 38.97
CA TRP A 434 10.78 -2.92 39.20
C TRP A 434 10.67 -3.23 40.70
N VAL A 435 11.81 -3.41 41.39
CA VAL A 435 11.85 -3.61 42.85
C VAL A 435 11.21 -2.44 43.57
N ALA A 436 11.54 -1.19 43.19
CA ALA A 436 10.93 -0.01 43.80
C ALA A 436 9.41 0.02 43.64
N THR A 437 8.85 -0.44 42.50
CA THR A 437 7.39 -0.52 42.32
C THR A 437 6.70 -1.60 43.15
N GLN A 438 7.42 -2.63 43.59
CA GLN A 438 6.88 -3.65 44.47
C GLN A 438 6.86 -3.20 45.95
N MET A 439 7.62 -2.17 46.30
CA MET A 439 7.65 -1.62 47.65
C MET A 439 6.40 -0.77 47.90
N ARG A 440 5.46 -1.28 48.70
CA ARG A 440 4.38 -0.44 49.25
C ARG A 440 4.91 0.30 50.47
N LEU A 441 4.93 1.63 50.40
CA LEU A 441 5.05 2.46 51.60
C LEU A 441 3.77 2.25 52.42
N ALA A 442 3.87 1.62 53.58
CA ALA A 442 2.79 1.63 54.55
C ALA A 442 2.66 3.08 55.03
N SER A 443 1.62 3.77 54.55
CA SER A 443 1.22 5.07 55.08
C SER A 443 0.85 4.86 56.55
N CYS A 444 1.61 5.47 57.46
CA CYS A 444 1.23 5.57 58.87
C CYS A 444 -0.02 6.41 59.07
#